data_AF-A0A3Q0SRN1-F1
#
_entry.id   AF-A0A3Q0SRN1-F1
#
_cell.length_a   1.000
_cell.length_b   1.000
_cell.length_c   1.000
_cell.angle_alpha   90.00
_cell.angle_beta   90.00
_cell.angle_gamma   90.00
#
_symmetry.space_group_name_H-M   'P 1'
#
loop_
_entity.id
_entity.type
_entity.pdbx_description
1 polymer ?
#
loop_
_entity_poly.entity_id
_entity_poly.type
_entity_poly.pdbx_seq_one_letter_code
_entity_poly.pdbx_strand_id
1 'polypeptide(L)'
;MEGGRIPFLNDSINIASLQLVNLTLADEGLYTCIHTFFPSGNVKQYICLTGIVPPTYYIKDEMPSVGDAMSPLATCKARGAKPSVGIEWDTRNIDQKLHISVNSTLHQNGTTDTISTLVGVPHQNLTGRFVQCIVKTPVFEALRFSDTYQVTPHGPVHKGSTNTVFRMHE
;
A
#
# COMPACT_ATOMS: atom_id res chain seq x y z
N MET A 1 -16.14 -19.57 -30.26
CA MET A 1 -15.63 -18.23 -29.89
C MET A 1 -15.58 -18.19 -28.38
N GLU A 2 -14.45 -18.59 -27.79
CA GLU A 2 -14.35 -18.82 -26.34
C GLU A 2 -13.02 -18.22 -25.82
N GLY A 3 -13.00 -16.89 -25.67
CA GLY A 3 -11.79 -16.15 -25.33
C GLY A 3 -12.05 -14.73 -24.85
N GLY A 4 -13.21 -14.49 -24.24
CA GLY A 4 -13.56 -13.19 -23.67
C GLY A 4 -13.01 -13.05 -22.25
N ARG A 5 -12.60 -11.85 -21.85
CA ARG A 5 -12.18 -11.52 -20.46
C ARG A 5 -13.32 -11.57 -19.43
N ILE A 6 -14.50 -11.99 -19.86
CA ILE A 6 -15.78 -11.86 -19.15
C ILE A 6 -16.57 -13.19 -19.26
N PRO A 7 -16.13 -14.27 -18.60
CA PRO A 7 -16.93 -15.49 -18.52
C PRO A 7 -18.09 -15.35 -17.53
N PHE A 8 -19.26 -15.86 -17.91
CA PHE A 8 -20.37 -16.10 -16.98
C PHE A 8 -20.05 -17.31 -16.11
N LEU A 9 -20.20 -17.16 -14.79
CA LEU A 9 -19.92 -18.23 -13.84
C LEU A 9 -21.10 -19.21 -13.70
N ASN A 10 -22.31 -18.75 -14.00
CA ASN A 10 -23.53 -19.53 -13.95
C ASN A 10 -24.54 -18.99 -14.97
N ASP A 11 -25.37 -19.87 -15.51
CA ASP A 11 -26.40 -19.55 -16.53
C ASP A 11 -27.82 -19.75 -15.96
N SER A 12 -28.00 -19.52 -14.66
CA SER A 12 -29.30 -19.58 -14.00
C SER A 12 -29.97 -18.21 -14.02
N ILE A 13 -31.27 -18.17 -14.32
CA ILE A 13 -32.10 -16.94 -14.37
C ILE A 13 -31.99 -16.07 -13.11
N ASN A 14 -31.68 -16.65 -11.95
CA ASN A 14 -31.59 -15.92 -10.67
C ASN A 14 -30.16 -15.54 -10.27
N ILE A 15 -29.14 -15.95 -11.02
CA ILE A 15 -27.72 -15.79 -10.65
C ILE A 15 -26.98 -15.17 -11.82
N ALA A 16 -26.91 -13.84 -11.82
CA ALA A 16 -26.14 -13.06 -12.79
C ALA A 16 -24.70 -12.82 -12.28
N SER A 17 -23.96 -13.90 -12.03
CA SER A 17 -22.57 -13.82 -11.56
C SER A 17 -21.59 -13.80 -12.73
N LEU A 18 -20.80 -12.74 -12.80
CA LEU A 18 -19.80 -12.51 -13.83
C LEU A 18 -18.41 -12.55 -13.21
N GLN A 19 -17.46 -13.19 -13.89
CA GLN A 19 -16.05 -13.11 -13.54
C GLN A 19 -15.32 -12.23 -14.55
N LEU A 20 -14.50 -11.31 -14.06
CA LEU A 20 -13.55 -10.58 -14.90
C LEU A 20 -12.17 -11.21 -14.69
N VAL A 21 -11.54 -11.63 -15.78
CA VAL A 21 -10.20 -12.25 -15.76
C VAL A 21 -9.18 -11.34 -16.44
N ASN A 22 -7.91 -11.42 -16.01
CA ASN A 22 -6.82 -10.60 -16.53
C ASN A 22 -7.12 -9.09 -16.47
N LEU A 23 -7.54 -8.65 -15.29
CA LEU A 23 -7.84 -7.24 -15.01
C LEU A 23 -6.60 -6.36 -15.16
N THR A 24 -6.84 -5.17 -15.67
CA THR A 24 -5.86 -4.09 -15.81
C THR A 24 -6.38 -2.83 -15.12
N LEU A 25 -5.51 -1.85 -14.87
CA LEU A 25 -5.94 -0.57 -14.28
C LEU A 25 -6.95 0.19 -15.16
N ALA A 26 -7.01 -0.12 -16.46
CA ALA A 26 -8.00 0.46 -17.37
C ALA A 26 -9.42 -0.11 -17.17
N ASP A 27 -9.54 -1.27 -16.51
CA ASP A 27 -10.83 -1.87 -16.20
C ASP A 27 -11.45 -1.28 -14.91
N GLU A 28 -10.72 -0.43 -14.17
CA GLU A 28 -11.22 0.30 -13.00
C GLU A 28 -12.43 1.18 -13.34
N GLY A 29 -13.48 1.13 -12.52
CA GLY A 29 -14.67 1.93 -12.77
C GLY A 29 -15.93 1.47 -12.05
N LEU A 30 -17.03 2.15 -12.38
CA LEU A 30 -18.37 1.84 -11.88
C LEU A 30 -19.07 0.87 -12.83
N TYR A 31 -19.28 -0.35 -12.35
CA TYR A 31 -20.05 -1.38 -13.03
C TYR A 31 -21.50 -1.30 -12.58
N THR A 32 -22.43 -1.55 -13.50
CA THR A 32 -23.86 -1.60 -13.19
C THR A 32 -24.41 -2.96 -13.57
N CYS A 33 -24.91 -3.69 -12.59
CA CYS A 33 -25.72 -4.87 -12.83
C CYS A 33 -27.17 -4.44 -13.02
N ILE A 34 -27.80 -4.86 -14.12
CA ILE A 34 -29.19 -4.51 -14.45
C ILE A 34 -29.99 -5.80 -14.54
N HIS A 35 -30.97 -5.94 -13.66
CA HIS A 35 -31.92 -7.04 -13.70
C HIS A 35 -33.28 -6.53 -14.20
N THR A 36 -33.78 -7.10 -15.30
CA THR A 36 -35.02 -6.66 -15.94
C THR A 36 -36.15 -7.63 -15.61
N PHE A 37 -37.17 -7.13 -14.93
CA PHE A 37 -38.38 -7.88 -14.60
C PHE A 37 -39.55 -7.33 -15.42
N PHE A 38 -40.23 -8.18 -16.19
CA PHE A 38 -41.49 -7.80 -16.82
C PHE A 38 -42.66 -8.18 -15.91
N PRO A 39 -43.66 -7.28 -15.67
CA PRO A 39 -43.78 -5.89 -16.13
C PRO A 39 -43.15 -4.85 -15.19
N SER A 40 -42.54 -5.27 -14.08
CA SER A 40 -42.13 -4.43 -12.95
C SER A 40 -40.96 -3.46 -13.21
N GLY A 41 -40.28 -3.57 -14.35
CA GLY A 41 -39.18 -2.70 -14.74
C GLY A 41 -37.79 -3.23 -14.34
N ASN A 42 -36.81 -2.33 -14.26
CA ASN A 42 -35.39 -2.68 -14.06
C ASN A 42 -34.93 -2.37 -12.64
N VAL A 43 -34.30 -3.35 -11.99
CA VAL A 43 -33.53 -3.15 -10.76
C VAL A 43 -32.07 -2.97 -11.14
N LYS A 44 -31.42 -1.93 -10.61
CA LYS A 44 -30.00 -1.66 -10.84
C LYS A 44 -29.21 -1.81 -9.55
N GLN A 45 -28.03 -2.41 -9.66
CA GLN A 45 -27.04 -2.45 -8.60
C GLN A 45 -25.73 -1.88 -9.14
N TYR A 46 -25.05 -1.09 -8.32
CA TYR A 46 -23.79 -0.46 -8.66
C TYR A 46 -22.65 -1.17 -7.95
N ILE A 47 -21.55 -1.41 -8.65
CA ILE A 47 -20.38 -2.12 -8.13
C ILE A 47 -19.15 -1.32 -8.54
N CYS A 48 -18.34 -0.90 -7.58
CA CYS A 48 -17.09 -0.21 -7.86
C CYS A 48 -15.95 -1.24 -7.92
N LEU A 49 -15.29 -1.32 -9.07
CA LEU A 49 -14.03 -2.04 -9.21
C LEU A 49 -12.88 -1.06 -9.00
N THR A 50 -12.05 -1.31 -8.00
CA THR A 50 -10.88 -0.47 -7.67
C THR A 50 -9.57 -1.22 -7.90
N GLY A 51 -8.61 -0.57 -8.58
CA GLY A 51 -7.26 -1.08 -8.76
C GLY A 51 -6.38 -0.77 -7.56
N ILE A 52 -5.72 -1.80 -7.02
CA ILE A 52 -4.77 -1.70 -5.91
C ILE A 52 -3.37 -1.94 -6.47
N VAL A 53 -2.53 -0.91 -6.42
CA VAL A 53 -1.13 -0.99 -6.80
C VAL A 53 -0.29 -1.01 -5.53
N PRO A 54 0.32 -2.15 -5.16
CA PRO A 54 1.22 -2.21 -4.03
C PRO A 54 2.42 -1.29 -4.24
N PRO A 55 2.88 -0.59 -3.19
CA PRO A 55 4.06 0.22 -3.32
C PRO A 55 5.30 -0.65 -3.51
N THR A 56 6.28 -0.11 -4.23
CA THR A 56 7.68 -0.51 -4.00
C THR A 56 8.16 0.24 -2.77
N TYR A 57 8.58 -0.48 -1.73
CA TYR A 57 9.02 0.16 -0.50
C TYR A 57 10.44 -0.22 -0.12
N TYR A 58 11.12 0.69 0.57
CA TYR A 58 12.44 0.46 1.12
C TYR A 58 12.74 1.38 2.30
N ILE A 59 13.64 0.92 3.16
CA ILE A 59 14.21 1.68 4.26
C ILE A 59 15.65 2.07 3.92
N LYS A 60 16.01 3.32 4.22
CA LYS A 60 17.34 3.89 4.06
C LYS A 60 17.86 4.34 5.42
N ASP A 61 19.09 3.97 5.74
CA ASP A 61 19.85 4.55 6.85
C ASP A 61 20.41 5.92 6.44
N GLU A 62 20.20 6.92 7.29
CA GLU A 62 20.70 8.27 7.03
C GLU A 62 22.10 8.52 7.65
N MET A 63 22.64 7.55 8.38
CA MET A 63 24.01 7.52 8.92
C MET A 63 24.44 8.84 9.57
N PRO A 64 23.68 9.35 10.56
CA PRO A 64 24.02 10.62 11.18
C PRO A 64 25.29 10.50 12.04
N SER A 65 26.14 11.52 12.00
CA SER A 65 27.27 11.64 12.93
C SER A 65 26.77 11.83 14.36
N VAL A 66 27.41 11.16 15.32
CA VAL A 66 27.09 11.33 16.75
C VAL A 66 27.22 12.79 17.15
N GLY A 67 26.23 13.31 17.86
CA GLY A 67 26.18 14.69 18.31
C GLY A 67 24.87 15.01 19.03
N ASP A 68 24.71 16.27 19.43
CA ASP A 68 23.56 16.73 20.23
C ASP A 68 22.41 17.31 19.39
N ALA A 69 22.62 17.46 18.08
CA ALA A 69 21.64 18.01 17.17
C ALA A 69 20.67 16.95 16.66
N MET A 70 19.39 17.32 16.59
CA MET A 70 18.34 16.47 16.02
C MET A 70 18.61 16.23 14.54
N SER A 71 18.75 14.95 14.16
CA SER A 71 19.17 14.51 12.84
C SER A 71 18.28 13.36 12.34
N PRO A 72 18.11 13.20 11.01
CA PRO A 72 17.41 12.04 10.48
C PRO A 72 18.21 10.77 10.76
N LEU A 73 17.55 9.75 11.31
CA LEU A 73 18.14 8.47 11.65
C LEU A 73 17.89 7.43 10.55
N ALA A 74 16.64 7.36 10.08
CA ALA A 74 16.22 6.43 9.05
C ALA A 74 15.06 7.02 8.23
N THR A 75 15.00 6.68 6.95
CA THR A 75 13.94 7.10 6.04
C THR A 75 13.31 5.88 5.38
N CYS A 76 12.01 5.71 5.56
CA CYS A 76 11.21 4.71 4.86
C CYS A 76 10.44 5.36 3.71
N LYS A 77 10.50 4.76 2.53
CA LYS A 77 9.86 5.26 1.31
C LYS A 77 8.97 4.18 0.74
N ALA A 78 7.69 4.48 0.55
CA ALA A 78 6.74 3.66 -0.18
C ALA A 78 6.36 4.41 -1.46
N ARG A 79 6.67 3.85 -2.63
CA ARG A 79 6.47 4.51 -3.94
C ARG A 79 5.43 3.81 -4.79
N GLY A 80 4.63 4.59 -5.50
CA GLY A 80 3.67 4.11 -6.49
C GLY A 80 2.46 3.40 -5.88
N ALA A 81 2.08 3.74 -4.65
CA ALA A 81 0.97 3.10 -3.97
C ALA A 81 -0.39 3.59 -4.48
N LYS A 82 -1.32 2.69 -4.77
CA LYS A 82 -2.73 3.02 -4.99
C LYS A 82 -3.61 2.04 -4.19
N PRO A 83 -4.48 2.51 -3.29
CA PRO A 83 -4.60 3.88 -2.80
C PRO A 83 -3.40 4.28 -1.92
N SER A 84 -3.41 5.52 -1.42
CA SER A 84 -2.38 6.04 -0.50
C SER A 84 -2.21 5.15 0.72
N VAL A 85 -0.96 4.99 1.17
CA VAL A 85 -0.55 4.10 2.27
C VAL A 85 0.01 4.90 3.44
N GLY A 86 -0.21 4.39 4.64
CA GLY A 86 0.41 4.89 5.86
C GLY A 86 1.76 4.22 6.11
N ILE A 87 2.66 4.93 6.77
CA ILE A 87 3.92 4.39 7.29
C ILE A 87 3.95 4.58 8.80
N GLU A 88 4.22 3.51 9.52
CA GLU A 88 4.44 3.51 10.96
C GLU A 88 5.83 2.99 11.30
N TRP A 89 6.33 3.38 12.48
CA TRP A 89 7.63 2.96 12.99
C TRP A 89 7.46 2.19 14.30
N ASP A 90 8.05 1.00 14.38
CA ASP A 90 8.23 0.30 15.66
C ASP A 90 9.63 0.60 16.21
N THR A 91 9.65 1.27 17.35
CA THR A 91 10.86 1.75 18.05
C THR A 91 10.88 1.29 19.51
N ARG A 92 10.17 0.20 19.86
CA ARG A 92 10.00 -0.25 21.26
C ARG A 92 11.29 -0.60 22.00
N ASN A 93 12.40 -0.75 21.28
CA ASN A 93 13.74 -1.04 21.82
C ASN A 93 14.64 0.21 21.93
N ILE A 94 14.07 1.41 21.75
CA ILE A 94 14.76 2.70 21.85
C ILE A 94 14.12 3.51 22.98
N ASP A 95 14.88 3.76 24.04
CA ASP A 95 14.44 4.53 25.22
C ASP A 95 14.44 6.05 25.00
N GLN A 96 14.80 6.51 23.79
CA GLN A 96 14.82 7.91 23.40
C GLN A 96 13.50 8.32 22.74
N LYS A 97 13.05 9.55 23.02
CA LYS A 97 11.95 10.15 22.27
C LYS A 97 12.37 10.48 20.85
N LEU A 98 11.78 9.79 19.88
CA LEU A 98 11.97 10.04 18.46
C LEU A 98 10.79 10.85 17.88
N HIS A 99 11.07 11.59 16.82
CA HIS A 99 10.08 12.32 16.05
C HIS A 99 9.90 11.66 14.68
N ILE A 100 8.67 11.70 14.16
CA ILE A 100 8.35 11.15 12.84
C ILE A 100 7.88 12.30 11.96
N SER A 101 8.56 12.48 10.84
CA SER A 101 8.14 13.37 9.77
C SER A 101 7.57 12.53 8.62
N VAL A 102 6.42 12.93 8.08
CA VAL A 102 5.76 12.22 6.96
C VAL A 102 5.44 13.23 5.87
N ASN A 103 5.73 12.86 4.63
CA ASN A 103 5.35 13.60 3.45
C ASN A 103 4.77 12.65 2.40
N SER A 104 3.77 13.12 1.65
CA SER A 104 3.08 12.34 0.62
C SER A 104 2.94 13.14 -0.66
N THR A 105 3.20 12.52 -1.80
CA THR A 105 3.05 13.13 -3.12
C THR A 105 2.09 12.30 -3.97
N LEU A 106 1.06 12.94 -4.51
CA LEU A 106 0.11 12.32 -5.45
C LEU A 106 0.58 12.55 -6.89
N HIS A 107 0.69 11.46 -7.64
CA HIS A 107 1.06 11.48 -9.05
C HIS A 107 -0.17 11.58 -9.96
N GLN A 108 0.02 12.04 -11.19
CA GLN A 108 -1.07 12.18 -12.18
C GLN A 108 -1.73 10.85 -12.53
N ASN A 109 -1.00 9.73 -12.41
CA ASN A 109 -1.54 8.38 -12.62
C ASN A 109 -2.40 7.86 -11.44
N GLY A 110 -2.65 8.70 -10.42
CA GLY A 110 -3.43 8.34 -9.23
C GLY A 110 -2.68 7.50 -8.20
N THR A 111 -1.39 7.24 -8.41
CA THR A 111 -0.53 6.60 -7.40
C THR A 111 0.08 7.63 -6.46
N THR A 112 0.54 7.18 -5.30
CA THR A 112 1.04 8.03 -4.21
C THR A 112 2.40 7.55 -3.75
N ASP A 113 3.33 8.48 -3.57
CA ASP A 113 4.60 8.24 -2.89
C ASP A 113 4.52 8.78 -1.47
N THR A 114 4.73 7.92 -0.47
CA THR A 114 4.79 8.29 0.94
C THR A 114 6.23 8.14 1.43
N ILE A 115 6.76 9.18 2.04
CA ILE A 115 8.10 9.22 2.63
C ILE A 115 7.94 9.53 4.11
N SER A 116 8.46 8.65 4.96
CA SER A 116 8.49 8.86 6.40
C SER A 116 9.93 8.82 6.91
N THR A 117 10.34 9.84 7.65
CA THR A 117 11.66 9.96 8.23
C THR A 117 11.56 9.95 9.74
N LEU A 118 12.30 9.04 10.36
CA LEU A 118 12.52 8.95 11.79
C LEU A 118 13.67 9.88 12.18
N VAL A 119 13.41 10.80 13.11
CA VAL A 119 14.30 11.89 13.48
C VAL A 119 14.59 11.83 14.98
N GLY A 120 15.85 11.95 15.38
CA GLY A 120 16.27 11.89 16.77
C GLY A 120 17.69 12.42 16.97
N VAL A 121 18.17 12.46 18.21
CA VAL A 121 19.55 12.85 18.49
C VAL A 121 20.44 11.61 18.39
N PRO A 122 21.44 11.58 17.49
CA PRO A 122 22.27 10.40 17.24
C PRO A 122 23.24 10.15 18.39
N HIS A 123 22.86 9.27 19.32
CA HIS A 123 23.71 8.81 20.42
C HIS A 123 24.38 7.46 20.14
N GLN A 124 25.51 7.19 20.78
CA GLN A 124 26.21 5.88 20.65
C GLN A 124 25.34 4.68 21.05
N ASN A 125 24.35 4.87 21.93
CA ASN A 125 23.43 3.82 22.39
C ASN A 125 22.35 3.43 21.35
N LEU A 126 22.21 4.20 20.26
CA LEU A 126 21.33 3.89 19.14
C LEU A 126 22.00 3.01 18.09
N THR A 127 23.34 3.02 18.03
CA THR A 127 24.10 2.19 17.10
C THR A 127 23.81 0.71 17.37
N GLY A 128 23.41 -0.05 16.34
CA GLY A 128 23.03 -1.45 16.47
C GLY A 128 21.63 -1.70 17.04
N ARG A 129 20.84 -0.67 17.34
CA ARG A 129 19.40 -0.82 17.63
C ARG A 129 18.62 -1.07 16.35
N PHE A 130 17.51 -1.77 16.50
CA PHE A 130 16.64 -2.14 15.38
C PHE A 130 15.47 -1.18 15.29
N VAL A 131 15.17 -0.71 14.09
CA VAL A 131 13.91 -0.01 13.81
C VAL A 131 13.16 -0.79 12.73
N GLN A 132 11.84 -0.80 12.83
CA GLN A 132 11.01 -1.44 11.82
C GLN A 132 10.08 -0.42 11.19
N CYS A 133 10.15 -0.30 9.87
CA CYS A 133 9.16 0.45 9.10
C CYS A 133 8.00 -0.49 8.75
N ILE A 134 6.78 -0.07 9.04
CA ILE A 134 5.55 -0.81 8.78
C ILE A 134 4.74 -0.02 7.76
N VAL A 135 4.62 -0.53 6.53
CA VAL A 135 3.78 0.06 5.48
C VAL A 135 2.39 -0.56 5.56
N LYS A 136 1.38 0.28 5.82
CA LYS A 136 -0.02 -0.12 5.98
C LYS A 136 -0.87 0.32 4.80
N THR A 137 -1.49 -0.66 4.14
CA THR A 137 -2.51 -0.37 3.13
C THR A 137 -3.89 -0.26 3.79
N PRO A 138 -4.72 0.75 3.44
CA PRO A 138 -6.05 0.91 4.03
C PRO A 138 -7.06 -0.14 3.53
N VAL A 139 -6.71 -0.87 2.46
CA VAL A 139 -7.65 -1.76 1.75
C VAL A 139 -7.46 -3.22 2.14
N PHE A 140 -6.33 -3.58 2.77
CA PHE A 140 -6.03 -4.96 3.14
C PHE A 140 -5.20 -5.02 4.43
N GLU A 141 -5.77 -5.53 5.51
CA GLU A 141 -5.03 -5.76 6.77
C GLU A 141 -3.91 -6.78 6.62
N ALA A 142 -4.03 -7.72 5.67
CA ALA A 142 -3.01 -8.71 5.37
C ALA A 142 -1.86 -8.17 4.48
N LEU A 143 -1.98 -6.96 3.93
CA LEU A 143 -0.85 -6.25 3.29
C LEU A 143 -0.20 -5.33 4.32
N ARG A 144 0.44 -5.95 5.32
CA ARG A 144 1.35 -5.31 6.26
C ARG A 144 2.75 -5.72 5.86
N PHE A 145 3.50 -4.77 5.34
CA PHE A 145 4.89 -4.98 5.01
C PHE A 145 5.74 -4.41 6.10
N SER A 146 6.66 -5.22 6.61
CA SER A 146 7.53 -4.81 7.69
C SER A 146 8.92 -5.35 7.44
N ASP A 147 9.90 -4.46 7.38
CA ASP A 147 11.31 -4.82 7.33
C ASP A 147 12.00 -4.28 8.56
N THR A 148 12.71 -5.16 9.26
CA THR A 148 13.51 -4.81 10.43
C THR A 148 14.92 -4.47 9.98
N TYR A 149 15.40 -3.29 10.35
CA TYR A 149 16.73 -2.82 9.97
C TYR A 149 17.59 -2.53 11.21
N GLN A 150 18.88 -2.89 11.15
CA GLN A 150 19.89 -2.50 12.13
C GLN A 150 20.60 -1.24 11.70
N VAL A 151 20.54 -0.19 12.52
CA VAL A 151 21.29 1.06 12.27
C VAL A 151 22.79 0.76 12.25
N THR A 152 23.40 0.84 11.08
CA THR A 152 24.83 0.54 10.87
C THR A 152 25.45 1.50 9.85
N PRO A 153 26.75 1.83 9.97
CA PRO A 153 27.43 2.74 9.05
C PRO A 153 27.49 2.28 7.58
N HIS A 154 27.08 1.04 7.27
CA HIS A 154 27.03 0.46 5.92
C HIS A 154 25.94 -0.62 5.80
N GLY A 155 24.69 -0.29 6.14
CA GLY A 155 23.59 -1.26 6.03
C GLY A 155 22.98 -1.38 4.62
N PRO A 156 22.45 -2.56 4.24
CA PRO A 156 21.83 -2.78 2.95
C PRO A 156 20.43 -2.12 2.84
N VAL A 157 20.06 -1.71 1.63
CA VAL A 157 18.70 -1.25 1.31
C VAL A 157 17.81 -2.47 1.12
N HIS A 158 16.89 -2.71 2.06
CA HIS A 158 15.86 -3.75 1.90
C HIS A 158 14.74 -3.22 1.01
N LYS A 159 14.45 -3.94 -0.09
CA LYS A 159 13.40 -3.61 -1.06
C LYS A 159 12.32 -4.69 -1.03
N GLY A 160 11.07 -4.30 -0.85
CA GLY A 160 9.91 -5.17 -1.01
C GLY A 160 8.96 -4.66 -2.10
N SER A 161 8.29 -5.60 -2.78
CA SER A 161 7.24 -5.33 -3.77
C SER A 161 6.35 -6.56 -3.93
N THR A 162 5.05 -6.34 -4.19
CA THR A 162 4.08 -7.40 -4.50
C THR A 162 3.26 -7.05 -5.76
N ASN A 163 2.51 -8.02 -6.29
CA ASN A 163 1.71 -7.87 -7.50
C ASN A 163 0.45 -7.02 -7.30
N THR A 164 0.03 -6.29 -8.34
CA THR A 164 -1.24 -5.56 -8.41
C THR A 164 -2.44 -6.46 -8.11
N VAL A 165 -3.39 -5.96 -7.32
CA VAL A 165 -4.60 -6.67 -6.92
C VAL A 165 -5.81 -5.79 -7.23
N PHE A 166 -6.97 -6.39 -7.48
CA PHE A 166 -8.22 -5.67 -7.72
C PHE A 166 -9.25 -6.03 -6.65
N ARG A 167 -10.10 -5.08 -6.28
CA ARG A 167 -11.17 -5.29 -5.30
C ARG A 167 -12.49 -4.74 -5.82
N MET A 168 -13.56 -5.51 -5.61
CA MET A 168 -14.94 -5.09 -5.83
C MET A 168 -15.59 -4.73 -4.50
N HIS A 169 -16.43 -3.70 -4.50
CA HIS A 169 -17.30 -3.36 -3.37
C HIS A 169 -18.60 -2.73 -3.88
N GLU A 170 -19.68 -2.99 -3.14
CA GLU A 170 -21.06 -2.55 -3.40
C GLU A 170 -21.37 -1.21 -2.72
#